data_AF-A0A433B3D1-F1
#
_entry.id   AF-A0A433B3D1-F1
#
_cell.length_a   1.000
_cell.length_b   1.000
_cell.length_c   1.000
_cell.angle_alpha   90.00
_cell.angle_beta   90.00
_cell.angle_gamma   90.00
#
_symmetry.space_group_name_H-M   'P 1'
#
loop_
_entity.id
_entity.type
_entity.pdbx_description
1 polymer ?
#
loop_
_entity_poly.entity_id
_entity_poly.type
_entity_poly.pdbx_seq_one_letter_code
_entity_poly.pdbx_strand_id
1 'polypeptide(L)'
;MRAARLLVLAVFCAMAMVGASLLQSPGVPLSVPEFIEPLRADPQPVDVSSGVPVSPDPAHPDAGKHHTLPDFVPRNGLLTNSSSDESGPQGEEPGSAPQAQSPTPADTATTTGSVTTGHQAGAKPAADSSTARPVAIKVEPIPGTQPADASKKPVWPKFIGAKTLFGAAKAPAPLEARAIGSYSRGCLSGAVPLPIDGPAWQEMRLSRNRNWGHPKLIELVQQFAKDAQKLDGWPGLLVGDIAQPRGGPMITGHASHQIGLDADIWLTPMPDRRLTTKEREELQATSMLDKTGLAVDPAVFSEKQVALIKRAASYPEVERIFVHPAIKKALCKAADATDRKWLGKVRPWFGHYYHFHMRIKCPEGFAGCAPQPPPTGDDGCGKEVDQWLAKVIPSKVPLEPVPAPADGTKPPKPPMMLAELPKECQAVLASGPDPVPVPREALLTPIQVKKTLAKAAAVHSALASAAAVPGAGVSASTARTLPAHLANSPALRPHLQKAATPDPKPADPK
;
A
#
# COMPACT_ATOMS: atom_id res chain seq x y z
N MET A 1 -28.02 -6.82 -19.56
CA MET A 1 -28.24 -5.40 -19.18
C MET A 1 -28.41 -4.52 -20.43
N ARG A 2 -29.60 -4.46 -21.04
CA ARG A 2 -29.91 -3.47 -22.11
C ARG A 2 -31.28 -2.78 -21.92
N ALA A 3 -32.32 -3.51 -21.49
CA ALA A 3 -33.64 -2.94 -21.20
C ALA A 3 -33.62 -1.75 -20.21
N ALA A 4 -32.81 -1.82 -19.15
CA ALA A 4 -32.75 -0.79 -18.10
C ALA A 4 -32.24 0.60 -18.57
N ARG A 5 -31.66 0.73 -19.78
CA ARG A 5 -31.24 2.04 -20.34
C ARG A 5 -32.31 2.76 -21.15
N LEU A 6 -33.37 2.06 -21.59
CA LEU A 6 -34.47 2.69 -22.34
C LEU A 6 -35.48 3.39 -21.41
N LEU A 7 -35.70 2.85 -20.20
CA LEU A 7 -36.70 3.39 -19.27
C LEU A 7 -36.31 4.79 -18.72
N VAL A 8 -35.01 5.04 -18.51
CA VAL A 8 -34.51 6.31 -17.96
C VAL A 8 -34.66 7.47 -18.97
N LEU A 9 -34.53 7.18 -20.27
CA LEU A 9 -34.64 8.20 -21.32
C LEU A 9 -36.08 8.68 -21.52
N ALA A 10 -37.07 7.80 -21.33
CA ALA A 10 -38.49 8.14 -21.47
C ALA A 10 -38.98 9.11 -20.39
N VAL A 11 -38.46 9.02 -19.16
CA VAL A 11 -38.88 9.87 -18.03
C VAL A 11 -38.40 11.32 -18.19
N PHE A 12 -37.20 11.54 -18.73
CA PHE A 12 -36.65 12.89 -18.89
C PHE A 12 -37.36 13.74 -19.95
N CYS A 13 -37.90 13.13 -21.02
CA CYS A 13 -38.66 13.87 -22.03
C CYS A 13 -40.07 14.31 -21.53
N ALA A 14 -40.59 13.71 -20.46
CA ALA A 14 -41.95 13.97 -19.99
C ALA A 14 -42.08 15.24 -19.13
N MET A 15 -41.00 15.74 -18.52
CA MET A 15 -41.04 16.93 -17.63
C MET A 15 -40.72 18.27 -18.33
N ALA A 16 -40.45 18.27 -19.64
CA ALA A 16 -40.11 19.48 -20.39
C ALA A 16 -41.33 20.22 -21.00
N MET A 17 -42.56 19.70 -20.85
CA MET A 17 -43.76 20.19 -21.57
C MET A 17 -44.96 20.57 -20.67
N VAL A 18 -44.72 20.92 -19.41
CA VAL A 18 -45.73 21.55 -18.52
C VAL A 18 -45.06 22.67 -17.71
N GLY A 19 -45.14 23.93 -18.18
CA GLY A 19 -44.49 25.03 -17.46
C GLY A 19 -44.46 26.43 -18.07
N ALA A 20 -45.25 26.77 -19.11
CA ALA A 20 -45.25 28.13 -19.67
C ALA A 20 -46.56 28.52 -20.40
N SER A 21 -47.49 29.17 -19.70
CA SER A 21 -48.55 30.06 -20.28
C SER A 21 -49.41 30.70 -19.18
N LEU A 22 -49.85 31.96 -19.41
CA LEU A 22 -50.79 32.77 -18.59
C LEU A 22 -50.25 33.16 -17.19
N LEU A 23 -50.30 34.43 -16.73
CA LEU A 23 -51.04 35.63 -17.14
C LEU A 23 -50.17 36.91 -17.20
N GLN A 24 -50.75 37.99 -17.75
CA GLN A 24 -50.15 39.32 -17.90
C GLN A 24 -50.66 40.33 -16.85
N SER A 25 -49.84 41.31 -16.48
CA SER A 25 -50.26 42.71 -16.18
C SER A 25 -49.05 43.68 -16.24
N PRO A 26 -49.23 45.00 -16.49
CA PRO A 26 -48.16 45.87 -17.04
C PRO A 26 -47.64 46.98 -16.11
N GLY A 27 -46.46 47.55 -16.43
CA GLY A 27 -45.89 48.71 -15.70
C GLY A 27 -44.56 49.30 -16.23
N VAL A 28 -44.60 50.03 -17.35
CA VAL A 28 -43.98 51.37 -17.61
C VAL A 28 -42.66 51.77 -16.88
N PRO A 29 -41.60 52.32 -17.55
CA PRO A 29 -41.17 52.21 -18.97
C PRO A 29 -39.61 52.17 -19.20
N LEU A 30 -39.20 52.19 -20.48
CA LEU A 30 -37.99 52.82 -21.07
C LEU A 30 -36.63 52.85 -20.32
N SER A 31 -35.63 52.19 -20.91
CA SER A 31 -34.36 52.84 -21.32
C SER A 31 -33.61 51.96 -22.33
N VAL A 32 -33.05 52.57 -23.38
CA VAL A 32 -32.22 51.93 -24.42
C VAL A 32 -30.90 52.68 -24.51
N PRO A 33 -29.78 51.97 -24.67
CA PRO A 33 -28.85 52.32 -25.74
C PRO A 33 -28.44 51.10 -26.57
N GLU A 34 -28.47 51.27 -27.89
CA GLU A 34 -27.72 50.41 -28.80
C GLU A 34 -26.22 50.68 -28.65
N PHE A 35 -25.39 49.65 -28.86
CA PHE A 35 -24.14 49.82 -29.61
C PHE A 35 -23.75 48.48 -30.23
N ILE A 36 -23.72 48.43 -31.57
CA ILE A 36 -23.18 47.34 -32.37
C ILE A 36 -22.13 47.95 -33.30
N GLU A 37 -20.89 47.51 -33.23
CA GLU A 37 -20.05 47.34 -34.42
C GLU A 37 -18.97 46.25 -34.18
N PRO A 38 -18.52 45.53 -35.22
CA PRO A 38 -17.62 44.39 -35.07
C PRO A 38 -16.15 44.76 -35.24
N LEU A 39 -15.27 44.10 -34.47
CA LEU A 39 -13.82 44.17 -34.71
C LEU A 39 -13.45 43.43 -36.01
N ARG A 40 -12.81 44.16 -36.93
CA ARG A 40 -12.28 43.68 -38.20
C ARG A 40 -10.86 43.13 -38.01
N ALA A 41 -10.48 42.12 -38.78
CA ALA A 41 -9.12 41.59 -38.82
C ALA A 41 -8.32 42.19 -39.99
N ASP A 42 -7.05 42.50 -39.75
CA ASP A 42 -6.09 42.94 -40.76
C ASP A 42 -5.14 41.79 -41.20
N PRO A 43 -4.50 41.88 -42.39
CA PRO A 43 -3.97 40.71 -43.08
C PRO A 43 -2.45 40.50 -42.93
N GLN A 44 -2.01 39.27 -43.17
CA GLN A 44 -0.60 38.95 -43.43
C GLN A 44 -0.22 39.35 -44.87
N PRO A 45 1.01 39.86 -45.12
CA PRO A 45 1.53 40.01 -46.47
C PRO A 45 1.89 38.65 -47.09
N VAL A 46 1.77 38.55 -48.41
CA VAL A 46 2.25 37.43 -49.22
C VAL A 46 3.46 37.86 -50.05
N ASP A 47 4.34 36.92 -50.36
CA ASP A 47 5.30 37.04 -51.47
C ASP A 47 5.30 35.75 -52.30
N VAL A 48 5.65 35.84 -53.58
CA VAL A 48 5.31 34.84 -54.61
C VAL A 48 6.42 34.77 -55.67
N SER A 49 6.55 33.59 -56.32
CA SER A 49 7.53 33.24 -57.38
C SER A 49 8.82 32.59 -56.83
N SER A 50 9.42 31.58 -57.47
CA SER A 50 9.17 30.98 -58.80
C SER A 50 9.17 29.44 -58.79
N GLY A 51 8.60 28.82 -59.84
CA GLY A 51 8.84 27.41 -60.19
C GLY A 51 9.87 27.26 -61.33
N VAL A 52 9.99 26.14 -62.07
CA VAL A 52 9.14 24.93 -62.14
C VAL A 52 10.06 23.63 -62.24
N PRO A 53 9.81 22.49 -62.95
CA PRO A 53 9.99 21.17 -62.32
C PRO A 53 11.07 20.23 -62.92
N VAL A 54 11.44 19.16 -62.20
CA VAL A 54 12.03 17.91 -62.73
C VAL A 54 11.54 16.69 -61.94
N SER A 55 11.10 15.63 -62.63
CA SER A 55 10.77 14.26 -62.14
C SER A 55 10.37 13.39 -63.36
N PRO A 56 10.46 12.04 -63.37
CA PRO A 56 10.99 11.08 -62.38
C PRO A 56 12.42 10.59 -62.78
N ASP A 57 13.08 9.55 -62.25
CA ASP A 57 12.72 8.11 -62.11
C ASP A 57 13.61 7.39 -61.02
N PRO A 58 13.55 6.07 -60.74
CA PRO A 58 13.04 5.66 -59.42
C PRO A 58 13.91 4.62 -58.67
N ALA A 59 14.53 4.99 -57.54
CA ALA A 59 15.17 4.02 -56.64
C ALA A 59 15.21 4.48 -55.17
N HIS A 60 14.17 4.14 -54.40
CA HIS A 60 14.13 3.78 -52.95
C HIS A 60 12.77 4.16 -52.32
N PRO A 61 12.06 3.22 -51.66
CA PRO A 61 10.82 3.54 -50.93
C PRO A 61 11.13 4.14 -49.55
N ASP A 62 10.64 5.35 -49.30
CA ASP A 62 10.81 6.08 -48.04
C ASP A 62 9.78 5.65 -46.95
N ALA A 63 10.19 5.72 -45.68
CA ALA A 63 9.44 5.24 -44.52
C ALA A 63 8.67 6.38 -43.82
N GLY A 64 7.58 6.82 -44.44
CA GLY A 64 6.88 8.03 -44.02
C GLY A 64 6.17 7.98 -42.64
N LYS A 65 6.16 9.15 -41.99
CA LYS A 65 5.21 9.62 -40.95
C LYS A 65 5.42 9.09 -39.51
N HIS A 66 6.42 9.64 -38.83
CA HIS A 66 6.28 9.94 -37.40
C HIS A 66 5.35 11.15 -37.21
N HIS A 67 4.39 11.06 -36.28
CA HIS A 67 3.62 12.21 -35.83
C HIS A 67 4.42 12.99 -34.78
N THR A 68 4.82 14.22 -35.08
CA THR A 68 5.36 15.16 -34.12
C THR A 68 4.25 15.67 -33.18
N LEU A 69 4.55 15.72 -31.88
CA LEU A 69 3.75 16.45 -30.91
C LEU A 69 4.10 17.94 -31.00
N PRO A 70 3.16 18.87 -30.74
CA PRO A 70 3.47 20.30 -30.76
C PRO A 70 4.46 20.68 -29.66
N ASP A 71 5.42 21.54 -30.00
CA ASP A 71 6.44 22.01 -29.08
C ASP A 71 5.87 22.96 -28.01
N PHE A 72 6.32 22.76 -26.77
CA PHE A 72 6.03 23.65 -25.65
C PHE A 72 7.14 24.69 -25.55
N VAL A 73 6.81 25.96 -25.75
CA VAL A 73 7.75 27.09 -25.66
C VAL A 73 7.58 27.77 -24.29
N PRO A 74 8.57 27.66 -23.38
CA PRO A 74 8.55 28.41 -22.13
C PRO A 74 8.66 29.92 -22.41
N ARG A 75 7.79 30.73 -21.80
CA ARG A 75 7.97 32.19 -21.77
C ARG A 75 8.92 32.55 -20.63
N ASN A 76 10.07 33.13 -20.95
CA ASN A 76 10.99 33.68 -19.95
C ASN A 76 10.30 34.82 -19.18
N GLY A 77 9.97 34.58 -17.90
CA GLY A 77 9.58 35.61 -16.95
C GLY A 77 10.82 36.33 -16.43
N LEU A 78 10.89 37.64 -16.62
CA LEU A 78 12.01 38.46 -16.18
C LEU A 78 11.97 38.63 -14.65
N LEU A 79 13.10 38.40 -13.97
CA LEU A 79 13.35 38.87 -12.61
C LEU A 79 14.55 39.82 -12.65
N THR A 80 14.36 41.04 -12.16
CA THR A 80 15.33 42.14 -12.24
C THR A 80 16.23 42.19 -11.01
N ASN A 81 17.50 42.53 -11.21
CA ASN A 81 18.44 42.83 -10.13
C ASN A 81 17.99 44.05 -9.31
N SER A 82 18.39 44.06 -8.03
CA SER A 82 18.66 45.28 -7.25
C SER A 82 19.98 45.10 -6.52
N SER A 83 20.79 46.16 -6.41
CA SER A 83 22.19 46.11 -5.98
C SER A 83 22.50 47.04 -4.79
N SER A 84 23.40 46.55 -3.93
CA SER A 84 24.33 47.33 -3.10
C SER A 84 25.39 46.32 -2.60
N ASP A 85 26.63 46.36 -3.07
CA ASP A 85 27.71 47.32 -2.73
C ASP A 85 28.10 47.15 -1.24
N GLU A 86 29.14 46.35 -0.93
CA GLU A 86 30.57 46.75 -0.82
C GLU A 86 30.93 47.02 0.67
N SER A 87 32.08 46.67 1.27
CA SER A 87 33.42 46.25 0.78
C SER A 87 34.05 45.12 1.64
N GLY A 88 35.14 44.51 1.16
CA GLY A 88 36.14 43.82 2.00
C GLY A 88 37.38 44.71 2.26
N PRO A 89 38.60 44.19 2.57
CA PRO A 89 39.02 42.78 2.64
C PRO A 89 39.99 42.44 3.82
N GLN A 90 40.63 41.24 3.77
CA GLN A 90 41.78 40.76 4.60
C GLN A 90 41.45 40.43 6.08
N GLY A 91 42.09 39.46 6.75
CA GLY A 91 43.07 38.45 6.31
C GLY A 91 43.43 37.44 7.43
N GLU A 92 44.21 36.40 7.08
CA GLU A 92 45.02 35.51 7.95
C GLU A 92 44.40 34.67 9.09
N GLU A 93 44.51 33.34 8.94
CA GLU A 93 44.75 32.37 10.03
C GLU A 93 46.29 32.21 10.25
N PRO A 94 46.84 31.58 11.32
CA PRO A 94 46.20 30.60 12.21
C PRO A 94 46.52 30.69 13.74
N GLY A 95 45.80 29.89 14.54
CA GLY A 95 46.45 29.05 15.56
C GLY A 95 46.17 29.26 17.06
N SER A 96 46.15 28.12 17.77
CA SER A 96 46.39 27.92 19.22
C SER A 96 45.37 28.45 20.25
N ALA A 97 44.84 27.53 21.07
CA ALA A 97 44.30 27.83 22.40
C ALA A 97 45.45 28.05 23.41
N PRO A 98 45.19 28.66 24.59
CA PRO A 98 45.07 27.79 25.77
C PRO A 98 44.13 28.25 26.91
N GLN A 99 43.72 27.25 27.70
CA GLN A 99 43.45 27.27 29.16
C GLN A 99 42.33 28.15 29.76
N ALA A 100 41.71 27.59 30.80
CA ALA A 100 40.75 28.22 31.69
C ALA A 100 41.39 28.53 33.06
N GLN A 101 40.75 29.40 33.85
CA GLN A 101 40.85 29.39 35.32
C GLN A 101 39.83 30.32 35.99
N SER A 102 38.99 29.78 36.90
CA SER A 102 38.76 30.31 38.26
C SER A 102 37.85 29.36 39.08
N PRO A 103 37.97 29.29 40.43
CA PRO A 103 37.65 28.05 41.13
C PRO A 103 36.90 28.12 42.50
N THR A 104 36.19 27.03 42.85
CA THR A 104 36.04 26.49 44.25
C THR A 104 35.25 27.33 45.30
N PRO A 105 35.05 26.87 46.56
CA PRO A 105 34.21 25.71 46.92
C PRO A 105 33.36 25.91 48.22
N ALA A 106 32.88 24.79 48.80
CA ALA A 106 32.41 24.59 50.19
C ALA A 106 30.96 25.05 50.51
N ASP A 107 30.27 24.49 51.53
CA ASP A 107 30.75 23.56 52.57
C ASP A 107 29.76 22.40 52.90
N THR A 108 30.17 21.45 53.75
CA THR A 108 29.46 20.19 54.05
C THR A 108 29.13 20.04 55.53
N ALA A 109 27.93 19.54 55.88
CA ALA A 109 27.57 19.17 57.25
C ALA A 109 26.81 17.84 57.31
N THR A 110 27.28 16.91 58.14
CA THR A 110 26.70 15.56 58.34
C THR A 110 26.00 15.49 59.69
N THR A 111 24.85 14.81 59.78
CA THR A 111 24.39 14.24 61.06
C THR A 111 23.69 12.90 60.82
N THR A 112 24.03 11.92 61.66
CA THR A 112 23.47 10.56 61.64
C THR A 112 22.25 10.42 62.55
N GLY A 113 21.31 9.54 62.20
CA GLY A 113 20.14 9.26 63.01
C GLY A 113 19.55 7.89 62.69
N SER A 114 19.81 6.90 63.55
CA SER A 114 19.21 5.57 63.45
C SER A 114 17.81 5.58 64.08
N VAL A 115 16.86 4.85 63.50
CA VAL A 115 15.51 4.66 64.06
C VAL A 115 15.21 3.17 64.17
N THR A 116 14.90 2.74 65.39
CA THR A 116 14.60 1.35 65.74
C THR A 116 13.14 0.96 65.45
N THR A 117 12.91 -0.35 65.40
CA THR A 117 11.60 -0.97 65.14
C THR A 117 10.60 -0.73 66.26
N GLY A 118 9.41 -0.24 65.91
CA GLY A 118 8.19 -0.26 66.75
C GLY A 118 7.02 -0.83 65.96
N HIS A 119 6.29 -1.80 66.53
CA HIS A 119 5.28 -2.59 65.81
C HIS A 119 3.91 -2.48 66.47
N GLN A 120 2.93 -1.89 65.78
CA GLN A 120 1.50 -2.12 66.02
C GLN A 120 0.71 -2.12 64.70
N ALA A 121 -0.43 -2.79 64.71
CA ALA A 121 -1.24 -3.10 63.52
C ALA A 121 -2.34 -2.06 63.26
N GLY A 122 -2.92 -2.03 62.05
CA GLY A 122 -4.12 -1.21 61.85
C GLY A 122 -4.68 -0.97 60.44
N ALA A 123 -4.06 -1.42 59.34
CA ALA A 123 -4.64 -1.24 58.00
C ALA A 123 -4.31 -2.38 57.03
N LYS A 124 -5.34 -2.92 56.38
CA LYS A 124 -5.23 -3.88 55.27
C LYS A 124 -5.28 -3.10 53.95
N PRO A 125 -4.23 -3.12 53.11
CA PRO A 125 -4.31 -2.56 51.76
C PRO A 125 -5.41 -3.27 50.96
N ALA A 126 -6.29 -2.52 50.32
CA ALA A 126 -7.21 -3.07 49.35
C ALA A 126 -6.40 -3.54 48.13
N ALA A 127 -6.54 -4.81 47.76
CA ALA A 127 -5.99 -5.29 46.50
C ALA A 127 -6.96 -4.87 45.38
N ASP A 128 -6.56 -3.88 44.58
CA ASP A 128 -7.31 -3.52 43.37
C ASP A 128 -7.30 -4.69 42.40
N SER A 129 -8.40 -5.44 42.39
CA SER A 129 -8.57 -6.59 41.52
C SER A 129 -8.77 -6.10 40.09
N SER A 130 -7.68 -6.01 39.33
CA SER A 130 -7.74 -5.82 37.88
C SER A 130 -8.48 -7.00 37.24
N THR A 131 -9.79 -6.86 37.05
CA THR A 131 -10.66 -7.85 36.40
C THR A 131 -10.50 -7.82 34.88
N ALA A 132 -9.25 -7.75 34.41
CA ALA A 132 -8.89 -8.04 33.03
C ALA A 132 -9.21 -9.51 32.75
N ARG A 133 -10.44 -9.79 32.30
CA ARG A 133 -10.87 -11.15 31.92
C ARG A 133 -9.86 -11.69 30.90
N PRO A 134 -9.14 -12.78 31.19
CA PRO A 134 -8.22 -13.35 30.20
C PRO A 134 -9.04 -13.79 28.99
N VAL A 135 -8.77 -13.20 27.83
CA VAL A 135 -9.39 -13.62 26.57
C VAL A 135 -8.80 -14.98 26.23
N ALA A 136 -9.46 -16.03 26.71
CA ALA A 136 -9.09 -17.41 26.46
C ALA A 136 -9.31 -17.72 24.98
N ILE A 137 -8.30 -17.43 24.16
CA ILE A 137 -8.27 -17.83 22.75
C ILE A 137 -8.28 -19.36 22.73
N LYS A 138 -9.45 -19.92 22.43
CA LYS A 138 -9.66 -21.35 22.22
C LYS A 138 -8.74 -21.80 21.10
N VAL A 139 -7.69 -22.55 21.44
CA VAL A 139 -6.69 -23.06 20.48
C VAL A 139 -7.32 -24.20 19.69
N GLU A 140 -8.10 -23.84 18.67
CA GLU A 140 -8.63 -24.81 17.71
C GLU A 140 -7.52 -25.22 16.71
N PRO A 141 -7.38 -26.51 16.37
CA PRO A 141 -6.40 -26.96 15.37
C PRO A 141 -6.59 -26.22 14.04
N ILE A 142 -5.48 -25.82 13.41
CA ILE A 142 -5.45 -25.01 12.18
C ILE A 142 -6.50 -25.52 11.17
N PRO A 143 -7.54 -24.73 10.84
CA PRO A 143 -8.62 -25.18 9.98
C PRO A 143 -8.07 -25.64 8.63
N GLY A 144 -8.22 -26.93 8.33
CA GLY A 144 -7.60 -27.61 7.20
C GLY A 144 -6.51 -28.63 7.54
N THR A 145 -6.17 -28.86 8.82
CA THR A 145 -5.26 -29.94 9.25
C THR A 145 -5.95 -31.11 9.95
N GLN A 146 -7.28 -31.17 9.87
CA GLN A 146 -8.12 -32.26 10.39
C GLN A 146 -7.89 -33.58 9.62
N PRO A 147 -8.28 -34.75 10.17
CA PRO A 147 -8.33 -36.00 9.43
C PRO A 147 -9.18 -35.90 8.16
N ALA A 148 -8.85 -36.71 7.15
CA ALA A 148 -9.61 -36.73 5.89
C ALA A 148 -11.00 -37.35 6.11
N ASP A 149 -12.03 -36.61 5.73
CA ASP A 149 -13.42 -37.05 5.74
C ASP A 149 -13.93 -37.05 4.30
N ALA A 150 -14.18 -38.24 3.75
CA ALA A 150 -14.59 -38.42 2.36
C ALA A 150 -15.96 -37.80 2.04
N SER A 151 -16.78 -37.47 3.04
CA SER A 151 -18.06 -36.78 2.86
C SER A 151 -17.92 -35.24 2.72
N LYS A 152 -16.73 -34.68 2.97
CA LYS A 152 -16.50 -33.23 3.04
C LYS A 152 -15.46 -32.77 2.03
N LYS A 153 -15.72 -31.64 1.36
CA LYS A 153 -14.72 -30.99 0.49
C LYS A 153 -13.50 -30.60 1.34
N PRO A 154 -12.26 -30.95 0.94
CA PRO A 154 -11.09 -30.67 1.74
C PRO A 154 -10.78 -29.17 1.77
N VAL A 155 -10.29 -28.70 2.93
CA VAL A 155 -10.09 -27.28 3.23
C VAL A 155 -8.61 -27.01 3.43
N TRP A 156 -8.08 -25.99 2.75
CA TRP A 156 -6.68 -25.59 2.92
C TRP A 156 -6.40 -24.97 4.29
N PRO A 157 -5.24 -25.28 4.93
CA PRO A 157 -4.77 -24.68 6.18
C PRO A 157 -4.84 -23.14 6.20
N LYS A 158 -5.63 -22.60 7.13
CA LYS A 158 -5.75 -21.15 7.37
C LYS A 158 -4.76 -20.68 8.45
N PHE A 159 -3.67 -20.04 8.04
CA PHE A 159 -2.64 -19.52 8.95
C PHE A 159 -2.94 -18.10 9.45
N ILE A 160 -2.61 -17.83 10.72
CA ILE A 160 -2.66 -16.49 11.31
C ILE A 160 -1.36 -15.76 10.94
N GLY A 161 -1.37 -15.07 9.81
CA GLY A 161 -0.23 -14.25 9.37
C GLY A 161 -0.03 -13.00 10.24
N ALA A 162 1.20 -12.47 10.26
CA ALA A 162 1.58 -11.30 11.03
C ALA A 162 0.66 -10.09 10.78
N LYS A 163 0.17 -9.91 9.55
CA LYS A 163 -0.75 -8.82 9.19
C LYS A 163 -2.05 -8.79 9.99
N THR A 164 -2.52 -9.95 10.45
CA THR A 164 -3.72 -10.06 11.29
C THR A 164 -3.44 -9.55 12.70
N LEU A 165 -2.24 -9.76 13.22
CA LEU A 165 -1.82 -9.29 14.54
C LEU A 165 -1.54 -7.79 14.54
N PHE A 166 -0.76 -7.30 13.58
CA PHE A 166 -0.44 -5.86 13.49
C PHE A 166 -1.67 -4.99 13.17
N GLY A 167 -2.60 -5.47 12.35
CA GLY A 167 -3.88 -4.79 12.12
C GLY A 167 -4.87 -4.86 13.30
N ALA A 168 -4.64 -5.73 14.29
CA ALA A 168 -5.42 -5.76 15.53
C ALA A 168 -5.00 -4.64 16.49
N ALA A 169 -3.72 -4.27 16.53
CA ALA A 169 -3.22 -3.17 17.36
C ALA A 169 -3.90 -1.83 17.01
N LYS A 170 -4.42 -1.13 18.02
CA LYS A 170 -5.09 0.18 17.86
C LYS A 170 -4.29 1.36 18.40
N ALA A 171 -3.48 1.12 19.43
CA ALA A 171 -2.54 2.06 20.03
C ALA A 171 -1.08 1.66 19.74
N PRO A 172 -0.14 2.62 19.72
CA PRO A 172 1.28 2.34 19.53
C PRO A 172 1.86 1.48 20.65
N ALA A 173 3.05 0.94 20.42
CA ALA A 173 3.82 0.28 21.47
C ALA A 173 4.45 1.36 22.37
N PRO A 174 4.13 1.44 23.68
CA PRO A 174 4.70 2.43 24.60
C PRO A 174 6.13 2.01 24.99
N LEU A 175 7.03 2.22 24.04
CA LEU A 175 8.45 1.90 24.03
C LEU A 175 9.17 3.04 23.29
N GLU A 176 10.50 3.03 23.28
CA GLU A 176 11.29 3.97 22.47
C GLU A 176 10.96 3.87 20.97
N ALA A 177 11.08 4.99 20.26
CA ALA A 177 10.89 5.06 18.82
C ALA A 177 11.97 4.27 18.08
N ARG A 178 11.60 3.15 17.43
CA ARG A 178 12.55 2.33 16.65
C ARG A 178 11.88 1.73 15.42
N ALA A 179 12.49 1.97 14.27
CA ALA A 179 12.26 1.22 13.05
C ALA A 179 13.01 -0.13 13.14
N ILE A 180 12.30 -1.25 13.07
CA ILE A 180 12.84 -2.59 13.38
C ILE A 180 12.65 -3.51 12.16
N GLY A 181 13.72 -4.09 11.64
CA GLY A 181 13.72 -4.88 10.41
C GLY A 181 13.88 -4.02 9.15
N SER A 182 13.42 -4.53 8.01
CA SER A 182 13.42 -3.78 6.74
C SER A 182 12.01 -3.29 6.39
N TYR A 183 11.94 -2.31 5.48
CA TYR A 183 10.70 -1.62 5.11
C TYR A 183 9.49 -2.53 4.78
N SER A 184 9.74 -3.75 4.29
CA SER A 184 8.73 -4.77 3.97
C SER A 184 8.85 -6.09 4.77
N ARG A 185 9.69 -6.13 5.81
CA ARG A 185 9.79 -7.21 6.81
C ARG A 185 10.26 -6.61 8.14
N GLY A 186 9.32 -6.04 8.89
CA GLY A 186 9.64 -5.35 10.13
C GLY A 186 8.45 -5.01 11.01
N CYS A 187 8.68 -4.09 11.96
CA CYS A 187 7.70 -3.48 12.85
C CYS A 187 8.19 -2.09 13.32
N LEU A 188 7.36 -1.39 14.07
CA LEU A 188 7.65 -0.06 14.62
C LEU A 188 7.29 -0.02 16.11
N SER A 189 8.25 0.36 16.96
CA SER A 189 8.00 0.73 18.35
C SER A 189 8.01 2.25 18.53
N GLY A 190 7.36 2.77 19.57
CA GLY A 190 7.34 4.21 19.88
C GLY A 190 6.82 5.08 18.73
N ALA A 191 5.82 4.59 17.99
CA ALA A 191 5.23 5.31 16.88
C ALA A 191 4.50 6.56 17.36
N VAL A 192 4.70 7.68 16.67
CA VAL A 192 3.92 8.91 16.86
C VAL A 192 2.97 9.12 15.67
N PRO A 193 1.78 9.69 15.87
CA PRO A 193 0.86 9.95 14.77
C PRO A 193 1.25 11.26 14.06
N LEU A 194 1.05 11.32 12.75
CA LEU A 194 0.83 12.60 12.09
C LEU A 194 -0.48 13.20 12.65
N PRO A 195 -0.51 14.48 13.06
CA PRO A 195 -1.78 15.14 13.36
C PRO A 195 -2.69 15.10 12.14
N ILE A 196 -3.96 14.68 12.33
CA ILE A 196 -4.94 14.50 11.23
C ILE A 196 -5.13 15.76 10.37
N ASP A 197 -4.82 16.92 10.95
CA ASP A 197 -4.81 18.23 10.35
C ASP A 197 -3.53 18.99 10.73
N GLY A 198 -3.00 19.75 9.79
CA GLY A 198 -1.98 20.77 10.04
C GLY A 198 -2.24 22.02 9.22
N PRO A 199 -1.34 23.02 9.24
CA PRO A 199 -1.46 24.22 8.41
C PRO A 199 -1.51 23.90 6.90
N ALA A 200 -0.64 22.99 6.45
CA ALA A 200 -0.39 22.70 5.03
C ALA A 200 -0.65 21.23 4.63
N TRP A 201 -1.32 20.43 5.47
CA TRP A 201 -1.68 19.05 5.15
C TRP A 201 -3.01 18.62 5.77
N GLN A 202 -3.58 17.56 5.21
CA GLN A 202 -4.71 16.81 5.74
C GLN A 202 -4.48 15.32 5.54
N GLU A 203 -4.75 14.51 6.57
CA GLU A 203 -4.74 13.06 6.48
C GLU A 203 -6.01 12.53 5.79
N MET A 204 -5.83 11.52 4.93
CA MET A 204 -6.87 10.83 4.19
C MET A 204 -7.07 9.40 4.72
N ARG A 205 -8.30 8.86 4.59
CA ARG A 205 -8.65 7.50 5.01
C ARG A 205 -8.39 7.20 6.50
N LEU A 206 -8.75 8.15 7.36
CA LEU A 206 -8.62 8.10 8.83
C LEU A 206 -9.11 6.76 9.43
N SER A 207 -10.18 6.19 8.85
CA SER A 207 -10.77 4.89 9.23
C SER A 207 -9.78 3.73 9.24
N ARG A 208 -8.67 3.84 8.51
CA ARG A 208 -7.61 2.82 8.44
C ARG A 208 -6.69 2.78 9.66
N ASN A 209 -6.62 3.88 10.43
CA ASN A 209 -5.65 4.08 11.52
C ASN A 209 -4.18 3.86 11.04
N ARG A 210 -3.76 4.62 10.02
CA ARG A 210 -2.47 4.42 9.30
C ARG A 210 -1.52 5.63 9.30
N ASN A 211 -1.76 6.61 10.14
CA ASN A 211 -0.98 7.84 10.26
C ASN A 211 0.24 7.76 11.19
N TRP A 212 0.60 6.56 11.64
CA TRP A 212 1.67 6.37 12.61
C TRP A 212 3.01 6.24 11.90
N GLY A 213 4.06 6.84 12.47
CA GLY A 213 5.40 6.79 11.89
C GLY A 213 6.50 6.89 12.93
N HIS A 214 7.73 6.70 12.49
CA HIS A 214 8.90 7.07 13.27
C HIS A 214 8.93 8.60 13.38
N PRO A 215 9.30 9.20 14.54
CA PRO A 215 9.25 10.66 14.73
C PRO A 215 9.94 11.45 13.62
N LYS A 216 11.10 11.01 13.13
CA LYS A 216 11.82 11.65 12.02
C LYS A 216 11.06 11.66 10.68
N LEU A 217 10.19 10.69 10.41
CA LEU A 217 9.30 10.73 9.23
C LEU A 217 8.16 11.72 9.45
N ILE A 218 7.55 11.71 10.64
CA ILE A 218 6.42 12.59 10.97
C ILE A 218 6.86 14.06 11.03
N GLU A 219 8.06 14.34 11.50
CA GLU A 219 8.75 15.64 11.42
C GLU A 219 8.95 16.05 9.95
N LEU A 220 9.53 15.17 9.12
CA LEU A 220 9.77 15.45 7.70
C LEU A 220 8.48 15.70 6.91
N VAL A 221 7.42 14.90 7.09
CA VAL A 221 6.15 15.07 6.37
C VAL A 221 5.51 16.42 6.69
N GLN A 222 5.57 16.87 7.95
CA GLN A 222 5.08 18.19 8.34
C GLN A 222 5.93 19.33 7.79
N GLN A 223 7.24 19.15 7.68
CA GLN A 223 8.12 20.17 7.09
C GLN A 223 7.94 20.24 5.56
N PHE A 224 7.95 19.09 4.89
CA PHE A 224 7.68 18.96 3.47
C PHE A 224 6.34 19.58 3.07
N ALA A 225 5.28 19.42 3.87
CA ALA A 225 4.00 20.06 3.62
C ALA A 225 4.08 21.60 3.59
N LYS A 226 4.78 22.19 4.56
CA LYS A 226 4.98 23.65 4.65
C LYS A 226 5.84 24.16 3.49
N ASP A 227 6.92 23.45 3.17
CA ASP A 227 7.87 23.88 2.14
C ASP A 227 7.30 23.72 0.72
N ALA A 228 6.55 22.66 0.43
CA ALA A 228 5.83 22.51 -0.83
C ALA A 228 4.81 23.66 -1.03
N GLN A 229 4.16 24.09 0.04
CA GLN A 229 3.22 25.22 -0.01
C GLN A 229 3.93 26.57 -0.16
N LYS A 230 4.96 26.83 0.66
CA LYS A 230 5.66 28.12 0.72
C LYS A 230 6.62 28.36 -0.45
N LEU A 231 7.28 27.31 -0.95
CA LEU A 231 8.38 27.42 -1.93
C LEU A 231 7.95 27.00 -3.34
N ASP A 232 7.05 26.02 -3.46
CA ASP A 232 6.68 25.40 -4.74
C ASP A 232 5.23 25.69 -5.17
N GLY A 233 4.48 26.49 -4.39
CA GLY A 233 3.10 26.90 -4.71
C GLY A 233 2.09 25.74 -4.74
N TRP A 234 2.36 24.67 -4.00
CA TRP A 234 1.47 23.51 -3.86
C TRP A 234 0.43 23.74 -2.75
N PRO A 235 -0.90 23.66 -3.01
CA PRO A 235 -1.91 24.06 -2.01
C PRO A 235 -1.78 23.39 -0.63
N GLY A 236 -1.32 22.14 -0.58
CA GLY A 236 -1.04 21.38 0.63
C GLY A 236 -1.08 19.87 0.37
N LEU A 237 -0.56 19.06 1.28
CA LEU A 237 -0.52 17.61 1.11
C LEU A 237 -1.83 16.94 1.52
N LEU A 238 -2.37 16.09 0.66
CA LEU A 238 -3.27 15.01 1.08
C LEU A 238 -2.40 13.78 1.36
N VAL A 239 -2.31 13.39 2.64
CA VAL A 239 -1.43 12.31 3.11
C VAL A 239 -2.22 11.02 3.22
N GLY A 240 -1.69 9.93 2.66
CA GLY A 240 -2.27 8.59 2.68
C GLY A 240 -1.70 7.72 3.82
N ASP A 241 -1.43 6.45 3.52
CA ASP A 241 -0.92 5.50 4.50
C ASP A 241 0.54 5.82 4.87
N ILE A 242 0.86 5.80 6.17
CA ILE A 242 2.22 5.93 6.74
C ILE A 242 2.64 4.61 7.37
N ALA A 243 2.04 4.21 8.48
CA ALA A 243 2.13 2.87 9.08
C ALA A 243 0.97 2.63 10.06
N GLN A 244 0.69 1.36 10.38
CA GLN A 244 -0.20 0.99 11.49
C GLN A 244 0.46 1.38 12.84
N PRO A 245 -0.27 1.45 13.97
CA PRO A 245 0.27 1.95 15.25
C PRO A 245 1.54 1.24 15.75
N ARG A 246 1.74 -0.02 15.37
CA ARG A 246 2.92 -0.83 15.70
C ARG A 246 3.71 -1.26 14.46
N GLY A 247 3.47 -0.58 13.34
CA GLY A 247 4.00 -0.92 12.02
C GLY A 247 3.51 -2.29 11.56
N GLY A 248 4.44 -3.10 11.07
CA GLY A 248 4.20 -4.46 10.60
C GLY A 248 3.40 -4.57 9.31
N PRO A 249 3.29 -5.78 8.74
CA PRO A 249 2.54 -6.01 7.51
C PRO A 249 1.09 -5.51 7.61
N MET A 250 0.61 -4.78 6.60
CA MET A 250 -0.76 -4.29 6.55
C MET A 250 -1.75 -5.36 6.09
N ILE A 251 -3.01 -5.27 6.54
CA ILE A 251 -4.09 -6.16 6.08
C ILE A 251 -4.32 -6.01 4.56
N THR A 252 -4.21 -4.78 4.06
CA THR A 252 -4.46 -4.31 2.68
C THR A 252 -3.47 -3.20 2.33
N GLY A 253 -3.26 -2.89 1.04
CA GLY A 253 -2.38 -1.81 0.60
C GLY A 253 -0.97 -2.29 0.23
N HIS A 254 0.03 -1.46 0.45
CA HIS A 254 1.41 -1.73 0.09
C HIS A 254 2.08 -2.84 0.93
N ALA A 255 3.15 -3.43 0.39
CA ALA A 255 3.96 -4.43 1.11
C ALA A 255 5.01 -3.80 2.04
N SER A 256 5.28 -2.51 1.86
CA SER A 256 6.11 -1.60 2.66
C SER A 256 5.36 -1.11 3.91
N HIS A 257 5.71 0.06 4.46
CA HIS A 257 5.02 0.72 5.59
C HIS A 257 5.07 -0.06 6.92
N GLN A 258 6.02 -0.99 7.05
CA GLN A 258 6.11 -1.84 8.23
C GLN A 258 6.94 -1.23 9.36
N ILE A 259 7.80 -0.24 9.08
CA ILE A 259 8.78 0.30 10.05
C ILE A 259 8.67 1.81 10.26
N GLY A 260 7.60 2.46 9.80
CA GLY A 260 7.37 3.91 10.02
C GLY A 260 8.33 4.85 9.29
N LEU A 261 8.96 4.41 8.20
CA LEU A 261 9.89 5.17 7.36
C LEU A 261 9.38 5.35 5.91
N ASP A 262 8.08 5.11 5.69
CA ASP A 262 7.37 5.16 4.41
C ASP A 262 6.11 6.03 4.55
N ALA A 263 5.78 6.86 3.56
CA ALA A 263 4.54 7.65 3.53
C ALA A 263 4.00 7.85 2.11
N ASP A 264 2.72 7.60 1.89
CA ASP A 264 2.03 7.89 0.63
C ASP A 264 1.58 9.35 0.56
N ILE A 265 1.98 10.09 -0.47
CA ILE A 265 1.59 11.48 -0.71
C ILE A 265 0.81 11.57 -2.01
N TRP A 266 -0.41 12.10 -1.97
CA TRP A 266 -1.28 12.17 -3.15
C TRP A 266 -0.81 13.25 -4.14
N LEU A 267 -1.06 13.01 -5.43
CA LEU A 267 -0.81 13.97 -6.52
C LEU A 267 -2.06 14.81 -6.87
N THR A 268 -3.16 14.59 -6.16
CA THR A 268 -4.31 15.49 -6.06
C THR A 268 -3.96 16.67 -5.14
N PRO A 269 -4.09 17.94 -5.59
CA PRO A 269 -3.93 19.09 -4.71
C PRO A 269 -4.94 19.08 -3.55
N MET A 270 -4.49 19.45 -2.36
CA MET A 270 -5.41 19.73 -1.24
C MET A 270 -6.33 20.91 -1.60
N PRO A 271 -7.64 20.84 -1.32
CA PRO A 271 -8.55 21.97 -1.54
C PRO A 271 -8.29 23.08 -0.52
N ASP A 272 -8.69 24.31 -0.86
CA ASP A 272 -8.60 25.48 0.03
C ASP A 272 -9.72 25.51 1.10
N ARG A 273 -9.86 24.38 1.81
CA ARG A 273 -10.70 24.19 2.99
C ARG A 273 -10.31 22.90 3.68
N ARG A 274 -10.81 22.67 4.90
CA ARG A 274 -10.77 21.34 5.51
C ARG A 274 -11.84 20.42 4.90
N LEU A 275 -11.44 19.19 4.64
CA LEU A 275 -12.27 18.06 4.27
C LEU A 275 -12.86 17.46 5.55
N THR A 276 -14.15 17.18 5.52
CA THR A 276 -14.83 16.41 6.57
C THR A 276 -14.31 14.97 6.61
N THR A 277 -14.51 14.27 7.73
CA THR A 277 -14.18 12.84 7.89
C THR A 277 -14.75 12.00 6.75
N LYS A 278 -16.01 12.25 6.34
CA LYS A 278 -16.65 11.53 5.24
C LYS A 278 -15.93 11.74 3.91
N GLU A 279 -15.57 12.98 3.59
CA GLU A 279 -14.83 13.29 2.36
C GLU A 279 -13.43 12.66 2.36
N ARG A 280 -12.75 12.59 3.52
CA ARG A 280 -11.46 11.91 3.65
C ARG A 280 -11.54 10.40 3.37
N GLU A 281 -12.69 9.77 3.56
CA GLU A 281 -12.95 8.37 3.18
C GLU A 281 -13.38 8.22 1.72
N GLU A 282 -14.25 9.10 1.21
CA GLU A 282 -14.93 8.94 -0.09
C GLU A 282 -14.24 9.63 -1.27
N LEU A 283 -13.52 10.73 -1.05
CA LEU A 283 -12.86 11.51 -2.11
C LEU A 283 -11.84 10.64 -2.84
N GLN A 284 -11.93 10.56 -4.16
CA GLN A 284 -11.06 9.72 -4.99
C GLN A 284 -9.78 10.45 -5.39
N ALA A 285 -8.67 9.73 -5.44
CA ALA A 285 -7.39 10.27 -5.88
C ALA A 285 -7.37 10.41 -7.40
N THR A 286 -6.83 11.53 -7.89
CA THR A 286 -6.75 11.86 -9.32
C THR A 286 -5.68 11.01 -9.99
N SER A 287 -6.06 10.18 -10.96
CA SER A 287 -5.07 9.53 -11.83
C SER A 287 -4.31 10.61 -12.62
N MET A 288 -2.98 10.56 -12.58
CA MET A 288 -2.10 11.39 -13.39
C MET A 288 -1.87 10.82 -14.80
N LEU A 289 -2.48 9.68 -15.15
CA LEU A 289 -2.28 9.00 -16.43
C LEU A 289 -3.36 9.33 -17.45
N ASP A 290 -2.95 9.33 -18.71
CA ASP A 290 -3.83 9.48 -19.85
C ASP A 290 -4.68 8.22 -20.11
N LYS A 291 -5.49 8.25 -21.18
CA LYS A 291 -6.36 7.14 -21.59
C LYS A 291 -5.58 5.90 -22.08
N THR A 292 -4.27 6.00 -22.34
CA THR A 292 -3.43 4.84 -22.68
C THR A 292 -2.81 4.17 -21.45
N GLY A 293 -2.64 4.92 -20.36
CA GLY A 293 -1.92 4.50 -19.16
C GLY A 293 -0.39 4.57 -19.32
N LEU A 294 0.12 4.97 -20.48
CA LEU A 294 1.56 4.96 -20.82
C LEU A 294 2.18 6.36 -20.80
N ALA A 295 1.36 7.41 -20.85
CA ALA A 295 1.76 8.79 -20.65
C ALA A 295 1.05 9.39 -19.42
N VAL A 296 1.52 10.56 -18.98
CA VAL A 296 0.75 11.40 -18.06
C VAL A 296 -0.33 12.17 -18.81
N ASP A 297 -1.46 12.46 -18.17
CA ASP A 297 -2.48 13.36 -18.70
C ASP A 297 -2.06 14.83 -18.42
N PRO A 298 -1.76 15.64 -19.45
CA PRO A 298 -1.32 17.02 -19.29
C PRO A 298 -2.42 17.95 -18.73
N ALA A 299 -3.68 17.52 -18.68
CA ALA A 299 -4.75 18.30 -18.04
C ALA A 299 -4.70 18.25 -16.51
N VAL A 300 -3.95 17.31 -15.90
CA VAL A 300 -3.85 17.14 -14.44
C VAL A 300 -2.42 17.01 -13.92
N PHE A 301 -1.47 16.53 -14.71
CA PHE A 301 -0.05 16.48 -14.36
C PHE A 301 0.68 17.71 -14.93
N SER A 302 1.10 18.61 -14.05
CA SER A 302 1.70 19.90 -14.37
C SER A 302 3.06 20.08 -13.71
N GLU A 303 3.72 21.22 -13.99
CA GLU A 303 4.94 21.66 -13.30
C GLU A 303 4.80 21.63 -11.76
N LYS A 304 3.59 21.83 -11.22
CA LYS A 304 3.35 21.74 -9.76
C LYS A 304 3.59 20.32 -9.21
N GLN A 305 3.21 19.27 -9.93
CA GLN A 305 3.52 17.90 -9.54
C GLN A 305 5.01 17.57 -9.74
N VAL A 306 5.67 18.16 -10.75
CA VAL A 306 7.13 18.04 -10.94
C VAL A 306 7.87 18.66 -9.75
N ALA A 307 7.50 19.90 -9.37
CA ALA A 307 8.08 20.62 -8.25
C ALA A 307 7.84 19.91 -6.91
N LEU A 308 6.62 19.41 -6.65
CA LEU A 308 6.28 18.63 -5.45
C LEU A 308 7.18 17.38 -5.28
N ILE A 309 7.36 16.60 -6.36
CA ILE A 309 8.20 15.39 -6.32
C ILE A 309 9.69 15.76 -6.21
N LYS A 310 10.12 16.84 -6.88
CA LYS A 310 11.49 17.37 -6.77
C LYS A 310 11.81 17.86 -5.35
N ARG A 311 10.87 18.55 -4.70
CA ARG A 311 10.97 18.99 -3.29
C ARG A 311 11.10 17.79 -2.36
N ALA A 312 10.23 16.79 -2.47
CA ALA A 312 10.34 15.55 -1.71
C ALA A 312 11.70 14.85 -1.95
N ALA A 313 12.22 14.87 -3.18
CA ALA A 313 13.52 14.29 -3.50
C ALA A 313 14.71 15.12 -2.96
N SER A 314 14.56 16.42 -2.69
CA SER A 314 15.67 17.27 -2.23
C SER A 314 16.16 16.94 -0.81
N TYR A 315 15.27 16.44 0.07
CA TYR A 315 15.59 16.15 1.47
C TYR A 315 16.67 15.06 1.62
N PRO A 316 17.75 15.28 2.40
CA PRO A 316 18.82 14.30 2.57
C PRO A 316 18.37 13.01 3.25
N GLU A 317 17.27 13.05 4.02
CA GLU A 317 16.64 11.90 4.68
C GLU A 317 15.97 10.95 3.67
N VAL A 318 15.42 11.49 2.57
CA VAL A 318 14.69 10.71 1.57
C VAL A 318 15.67 9.86 0.75
N GLU A 319 15.49 8.54 0.83
CA GLU A 319 16.28 7.54 0.10
C GLU A 319 15.66 7.26 -1.27
N ARG A 320 14.33 7.15 -1.34
CA ARG A 320 13.58 6.82 -2.56
C ARG A 320 12.21 7.49 -2.60
N ILE A 321 11.74 7.71 -3.83
CA ILE A 321 10.35 8.01 -4.15
C ILE A 321 9.89 7.03 -5.23
N PHE A 322 8.78 6.31 -5.05
CA PHE A 322 8.22 5.43 -6.07
C PHE A 322 7.02 6.07 -6.77
N VAL A 323 7.03 6.02 -8.10
CA VAL A 323 6.02 6.60 -9.01
C VAL A 323 5.72 5.66 -10.18
N HIS A 324 4.58 5.83 -10.85
CA HIS A 324 4.29 5.11 -12.10
C HIS A 324 5.39 5.37 -13.16
N PRO A 325 5.74 4.40 -14.05
CA PRO A 325 6.79 4.61 -15.06
C PRO A 325 6.51 5.78 -16.00
N ALA A 326 5.25 6.05 -16.33
CA ALA A 326 4.84 7.23 -17.11
C ALA A 326 5.15 8.55 -16.39
N ILE A 327 4.91 8.63 -15.08
CA ILE A 327 5.27 9.80 -14.26
C ILE A 327 6.79 9.94 -14.22
N LYS A 328 7.54 8.84 -14.03
CA LYS A 328 9.01 8.87 -14.12
C LYS A 328 9.47 9.44 -15.47
N LYS A 329 8.90 9.01 -16.61
CA LYS A 329 9.26 9.52 -17.95
C LYS A 329 8.88 11.00 -18.13
N ALA A 330 7.75 11.44 -17.58
CA ALA A 330 7.37 12.86 -17.57
C ALA A 330 8.34 13.73 -16.76
N LEU A 331 8.69 13.31 -15.55
CA LEU A 331 9.71 13.98 -14.71
C LEU A 331 11.07 14.04 -15.43
N CYS A 332 11.45 12.97 -16.11
CA CYS A 332 12.68 12.92 -16.91
C CYS A 332 12.72 13.93 -18.07
N LYS A 333 11.57 14.24 -18.69
CA LYS A 333 11.41 15.25 -19.75
C LYS A 333 11.34 16.67 -19.19
N ALA A 334 10.69 16.86 -18.04
CA ALA A 334 10.48 18.17 -17.42
C ALA A 334 11.66 18.64 -16.56
N ALA A 335 12.58 17.75 -16.18
CA ALA A 335 13.76 18.11 -15.42
C ALA A 335 14.78 18.87 -16.30
N ASP A 336 15.32 19.94 -15.72
CA ASP A 336 16.44 20.72 -16.24
C ASP A 336 17.64 19.84 -16.67
N ALA A 337 18.46 20.33 -17.59
CA ALA A 337 19.64 19.59 -18.07
C ALA A 337 20.75 19.47 -17.02
N THR A 338 20.87 20.46 -16.13
CA THR A 338 21.93 20.57 -15.11
C THR A 338 21.49 20.04 -13.74
N ASP A 339 20.25 20.28 -13.33
CA ASP A 339 19.70 19.78 -12.05
C ASP A 339 18.87 18.50 -12.20
N ARG A 340 19.60 17.38 -12.32
CA ARG A 340 19.05 16.03 -12.49
C ARG A 340 19.27 15.08 -11.31
N LYS A 341 20.13 15.43 -10.34
CA LYS A 341 20.57 14.50 -9.27
C LYS A 341 19.42 13.95 -8.42
N TRP A 342 18.36 14.75 -8.23
CA TRP A 342 17.16 14.34 -7.51
C TRP A 342 16.39 13.18 -8.18
N LEU A 343 16.47 13.04 -9.51
CA LEU A 343 15.80 11.97 -10.26
C LEU A 343 16.31 10.58 -9.88
N GLY A 344 17.55 10.42 -9.44
CA GLY A 344 18.11 9.13 -9.03
C GLY A 344 17.41 8.52 -7.80
N LYS A 345 16.78 9.34 -6.96
CA LYS A 345 15.88 8.88 -5.89
C LYS A 345 14.51 8.44 -6.41
N VAL A 346 14.05 9.00 -7.54
CA VAL A 346 12.73 8.71 -8.11
C VAL A 346 12.80 7.42 -8.94
N ARG A 347 12.12 6.38 -8.48
CA ARG A 347 12.16 5.01 -9.02
C ARG A 347 10.81 4.64 -9.65
N PRO A 348 10.78 4.09 -10.88
CA PRO A 348 9.54 3.59 -11.47
C PRO A 348 9.05 2.33 -10.74
N TRP A 349 7.73 2.22 -10.51
CA TRP A 349 7.09 1.04 -9.92
C TRP A 349 5.63 0.89 -10.38
N PHE A 350 5.07 -0.32 -10.26
CA PHE A 350 3.64 -0.57 -10.54
C PHE A 350 2.72 0.21 -9.58
N GLY A 351 1.55 0.65 -10.03
CA GLY A 351 0.67 1.50 -9.22
C GLY A 351 1.18 2.94 -9.19
N HIS A 352 1.14 3.62 -8.03
CA HIS A 352 1.75 4.94 -7.81
C HIS A 352 1.43 5.99 -8.90
N TYR A 353 0.18 5.99 -9.40
CA TYR A 353 -0.28 6.84 -10.49
C TYR A 353 -1.22 7.98 -10.05
N TYR A 354 -1.64 7.98 -8.79
CA TYR A 354 -2.42 9.06 -8.13
C TYR A 354 -1.75 9.56 -6.84
N HIS A 355 -0.66 8.91 -6.44
CA HIS A 355 0.18 9.22 -5.28
C HIS A 355 1.62 8.82 -5.61
N PHE A 356 2.58 9.35 -4.86
CA PHE A 356 3.93 8.81 -4.78
C PHE A 356 4.20 8.25 -3.39
N HIS A 357 4.93 7.14 -3.34
CA HIS A 357 5.42 6.57 -2.08
C HIS A 357 6.75 7.24 -1.76
N MET A 358 6.84 8.00 -0.67
CA MET A 358 8.10 8.55 -0.15
C MET A 358 8.72 7.60 0.88
N ARG A 359 10.04 7.36 0.80
CA ARG A 359 10.81 6.56 1.75
C ARG A 359 12.00 7.35 2.27
N ILE A 360 12.13 7.42 3.60
CA ILE A 360 13.35 7.90 4.27
C ILE A 360 14.28 6.74 4.60
N LYS A 361 15.57 7.06 4.75
CA LYS A 361 16.62 6.13 5.23
C LYS A 361 16.30 5.61 6.63
N CYS A 362 16.92 4.48 7.00
CA CYS A 362 17.12 4.14 8.41
C CYS A 362 17.80 5.29 9.15
N PRO A 363 17.28 5.75 10.31
CA PRO A 363 17.94 6.75 11.13
C PRO A 363 19.34 6.30 11.61
N GLU A 364 20.27 7.24 11.72
CA GLU A 364 21.68 6.95 12.02
C GLU A 364 21.87 6.41 13.45
N GLY A 365 22.76 5.44 13.62
CA GLY A 365 23.03 4.77 14.90
C GLY A 365 22.01 3.71 15.33
N PHE A 366 20.84 3.60 14.68
CA PHE A 366 19.78 2.67 15.12
C PHE A 366 20.04 1.21 14.74
N ALA A 367 20.71 0.49 15.64
CA ALA A 367 20.82 -0.96 15.59
C ALA A 367 19.41 -1.61 15.52
N GLY A 368 19.17 -2.39 14.46
CA GLY A 368 17.91 -3.09 14.19
C GLY A 368 17.15 -2.59 12.96
N CYS A 369 17.43 -1.40 12.43
CA CYS A 369 16.90 -0.97 11.13
C CYS A 369 17.77 -1.51 9.99
N ALA A 370 17.17 -2.19 9.02
CA ALA A 370 17.87 -2.78 7.88
C ALA A 370 17.65 -1.95 6.60
N PRO A 371 18.66 -1.17 6.15
CA PRO A 371 18.53 -0.32 4.97
C PRO A 371 18.46 -1.13 3.68
N GLN A 372 18.11 -0.47 2.58
CA GLN A 372 18.31 -1.02 1.23
C GLN A 372 19.72 -0.67 0.72
N PRO A 373 20.25 -1.38 -0.29
CA PRO A 373 21.37 -0.86 -1.08
C PRO A 373 20.99 0.51 -1.64
N PRO A 374 21.88 1.51 -1.68
CA PRO A 374 21.55 2.85 -2.16
C PRO A 374 21.13 2.85 -3.65
N PRO A 375 20.39 3.87 -4.13
CA PRO A 375 20.24 4.11 -5.57
C PRO A 375 21.60 4.28 -6.25
N THR A 376 21.70 3.93 -7.53
CA THR A 376 22.95 3.91 -8.31
C THR A 376 23.53 5.29 -8.65
N GLY A 377 22.89 6.38 -8.24
CA GLY A 377 23.28 7.76 -8.58
C GLY A 377 22.87 8.21 -9.99
N ASP A 378 22.67 7.27 -10.93
CA ASP A 378 22.09 7.50 -12.26
C ASP A 378 20.68 8.11 -12.18
N ASP A 379 20.31 8.92 -13.18
CA ASP A 379 19.01 9.61 -13.21
C ASP A 379 17.83 8.66 -13.55
N GLY A 380 18.10 7.46 -14.07
CA GLY A 380 17.10 6.44 -14.41
C GLY A 380 16.23 6.78 -15.63
N CYS A 381 16.58 7.79 -16.43
CA CYS A 381 15.75 8.32 -17.52
C CYS A 381 15.99 7.69 -18.89
N GLY A 382 17.09 6.95 -19.03
CA GLY A 382 17.37 6.09 -20.18
C GLY A 382 16.69 4.72 -20.07
N LYS A 383 17.46 3.65 -20.34
CA LYS A 383 16.95 2.27 -20.50
C LYS A 383 16.08 1.75 -19.35
N GLU A 384 16.27 2.21 -18.11
CA GLU A 384 15.46 1.75 -16.98
C GLU A 384 13.98 2.12 -17.13
N VAL A 385 13.64 3.40 -17.29
CA VAL A 385 12.24 3.84 -17.34
C VAL A 385 11.53 3.23 -18.55
N ASP A 386 12.23 3.01 -19.67
CA ASP A 386 11.66 2.37 -20.86
C ASP A 386 11.40 0.87 -20.65
N GLN A 387 12.31 0.16 -19.97
CA GLN A 387 12.06 -1.23 -19.51
C GLN A 387 10.93 -1.33 -18.49
N TRP A 388 10.65 -0.26 -17.73
CA TRP A 388 9.51 -0.21 -16.81
C TRP A 388 8.20 0.16 -17.49
N LEU A 389 8.21 1.06 -18.47
CA LEU A 389 7.08 1.33 -19.35
C LEU A 389 6.65 0.06 -20.09
N ALA A 390 7.60 -0.70 -20.64
CA ALA A 390 7.33 -1.97 -21.30
C ALA A 390 6.59 -3.00 -20.40
N LYS A 391 6.78 -2.95 -19.08
CA LYS A 391 6.09 -3.83 -18.10
C LYS A 391 4.66 -3.39 -17.77
N VAL A 392 4.29 -2.14 -18.08
CA VAL A 392 2.93 -1.60 -17.85
C VAL A 392 2.11 -1.45 -19.14
N ILE A 393 2.68 -1.76 -20.31
CA ILE A 393 1.92 -1.92 -21.56
C ILE A 393 0.84 -3.00 -21.34
N PRO A 394 -0.46 -2.67 -21.50
CA PRO A 394 -1.51 -3.68 -21.47
C PRO A 394 -1.25 -4.72 -22.56
N SER A 395 -1.20 -6.00 -22.18
CA SER A 395 -1.00 -7.08 -23.15
C SER A 395 -2.10 -7.04 -24.21
N LYS A 396 -1.71 -6.80 -25.47
CA LYS A 396 -2.64 -6.77 -26.61
C LYS A 396 -3.27 -8.13 -26.90
N VAL A 397 -2.59 -9.21 -26.49
CA VAL A 397 -3.21 -10.52 -26.33
C VAL A 397 -4.09 -10.42 -25.08
N PRO A 398 -5.43 -10.50 -25.19
CA PRO A 398 -6.25 -10.75 -24.02
C PRO A 398 -5.72 -12.04 -23.42
N LEU A 399 -5.34 -12.02 -22.14
CA LEU A 399 -5.03 -13.26 -21.45
C LEU A 399 -6.29 -14.12 -21.60
N GLU A 400 -6.20 -15.22 -22.36
CA GLU A 400 -7.21 -16.26 -22.30
C GLU A 400 -7.45 -16.52 -20.82
N PRO A 401 -8.70 -16.50 -20.33
CA PRO A 401 -8.96 -16.59 -18.91
C PRO A 401 -8.53 -17.99 -18.44
N VAL A 402 -7.26 -18.08 -18.01
CA VAL A 402 -6.58 -19.32 -17.66
C VAL A 402 -7.54 -20.06 -16.75
N PRO A 403 -8.09 -21.21 -17.19
CA PRO A 403 -9.15 -21.88 -16.45
C PRO A 403 -8.70 -22.00 -15.01
N ALA A 404 -9.44 -21.35 -14.10
CA ALA A 404 -9.12 -21.41 -12.69
C ALA A 404 -8.97 -22.89 -12.36
N PRO A 405 -7.81 -23.35 -11.82
CA PRO A 405 -7.51 -24.78 -11.73
C PRO A 405 -8.73 -25.54 -11.25
N ALA A 406 -9.16 -26.54 -12.03
CA ALA A 406 -10.56 -27.00 -12.09
C ALA A 406 -11.04 -27.74 -10.82
N ASP A 407 -10.27 -27.62 -9.76
CA ASP A 407 -10.34 -28.22 -8.45
C ASP A 407 -9.47 -27.38 -7.48
N GLY A 408 -9.71 -27.55 -6.19
CA GLY A 408 -8.91 -26.89 -5.15
C GLY A 408 -7.54 -27.54 -4.93
N THR A 409 -6.81 -27.93 -5.98
CA THR A 409 -5.57 -28.74 -5.91
C THR A 409 -4.30 -27.94 -5.61
N LYS A 410 -4.21 -26.67 -6.04
CA LYS A 410 -3.04 -25.84 -5.78
C LYS A 410 -3.13 -25.20 -4.37
N PRO A 411 -2.12 -25.37 -3.50
CA PRO A 411 -2.12 -24.73 -2.18
C PRO A 411 -2.12 -23.20 -2.31
N PRO A 412 -2.86 -22.46 -1.46
CA PRO A 412 -2.81 -21.01 -1.43
C PRO A 412 -1.41 -20.54 -1.02
N LYS A 413 -0.97 -19.39 -1.56
CA LYS A 413 0.26 -18.75 -1.11
C LYS A 413 0.11 -18.38 0.37
N PRO A 414 0.98 -18.86 1.29
CA PRO A 414 0.86 -18.54 2.70
C PRO A 414 1.05 -17.04 2.94
N PRO A 415 0.42 -16.48 4.00
CA PRO A 415 0.74 -15.14 4.46
C PRO A 415 2.15 -15.10 5.07
N MET A 416 2.70 -13.89 5.22
CA MET A 416 3.91 -13.69 6.02
C MET A 416 3.62 -14.03 7.48
N MET A 417 4.39 -14.95 8.07
CA MET A 417 4.23 -15.36 9.47
C MET A 417 4.96 -14.41 10.42
N LEU A 418 4.59 -14.40 11.71
CA LEU A 418 5.31 -13.59 12.70
C LEU A 418 6.76 -14.10 12.91
N ALA A 419 7.00 -15.39 12.68
CA ALA A 419 8.33 -15.99 12.65
C ALA A 419 9.19 -15.64 11.41
N GLU A 420 8.68 -14.83 10.47
CA GLU A 420 9.48 -14.22 9.38
C GLU A 420 9.92 -12.78 9.66
N LEU A 421 9.50 -12.21 10.79
CA LEU A 421 9.86 -10.87 11.24
C LEU A 421 10.98 -10.93 12.30
N PRO A 422 11.67 -9.82 12.59
CA PRO A 422 12.58 -9.71 13.73
C PRO A 422 11.91 -10.14 15.05
N LYS A 423 12.66 -10.76 15.97
CA LYS A 423 12.11 -11.33 17.22
C LYS A 423 11.50 -10.25 18.11
N GLU A 424 12.10 -9.06 18.07
CA GLU A 424 11.68 -7.83 18.73
C GLU A 424 10.23 -7.46 18.38
N CYS A 425 9.76 -7.79 17.17
CA CYS A 425 8.39 -7.55 16.76
C CYS A 425 7.34 -8.35 17.54
N GLN A 426 7.73 -9.41 18.22
CA GLN A 426 6.86 -10.13 19.17
C GLN A 426 6.71 -9.34 20.48
N ALA A 427 7.79 -8.72 20.97
CA ALA A 427 7.75 -7.83 22.14
C ALA A 427 6.98 -6.53 21.84
N VAL A 428 7.10 -5.98 20.63
CA VAL A 428 6.29 -4.83 20.18
C VAL A 428 4.78 -5.16 20.22
N LEU A 429 4.36 -6.34 19.74
CA LEU A 429 2.97 -6.79 19.83
C LEU A 429 2.52 -7.03 21.29
N ALA A 430 3.39 -7.57 22.15
CA ALA A 430 3.10 -7.87 23.55
C ALA A 430 3.20 -6.66 24.50
N SER A 431 3.62 -5.48 24.02
CA SER A 431 3.84 -4.29 24.86
C SER A 431 2.57 -3.49 25.19
N GLY A 432 2.61 -2.74 26.28
CA GLY A 432 1.60 -1.75 26.66
C GLY A 432 0.35 -2.32 27.36
N PRO A 433 -0.63 -1.45 27.68
CA PRO A 433 -1.88 -1.86 28.35
C PRO A 433 -2.78 -2.72 27.45
N ASP A 434 -2.67 -2.53 26.13
CA ASP A 434 -3.35 -3.32 25.08
C ASP A 434 -2.34 -4.24 24.36
N PRO A 435 -1.90 -5.36 24.96
CA PRO A 435 -1.06 -6.34 24.27
C PRO A 435 -1.89 -7.10 23.23
N VAL A 436 -1.35 -7.30 22.02
CA VAL A 436 -1.95 -8.18 21.01
C VAL A 436 -1.55 -9.62 21.34
N PRO A 437 -2.49 -10.53 21.67
CA PRO A 437 -2.14 -11.92 21.97
C PRO A 437 -1.55 -12.62 20.74
N VAL A 438 -0.41 -13.29 20.93
CA VAL A 438 0.28 -14.04 19.86
C VAL A 438 -0.05 -15.53 20.01
N PRO A 439 -0.94 -16.11 19.18
CA PRO A 439 -1.20 -17.55 19.19
C PRO A 439 -0.01 -18.32 18.63
N ARG A 440 0.20 -19.57 19.07
CA ARG A 440 1.34 -20.42 18.66
C ARG A 440 1.34 -20.67 17.15
N GLU A 441 0.16 -20.66 16.54
CA GLU A 441 -0.11 -20.85 15.12
C GLU A 441 0.46 -19.72 14.25
N ALA A 442 0.63 -18.51 14.82
CA ALA A 442 1.28 -17.38 14.16
C ALA A 442 2.81 -17.44 14.20
N LEU A 443 3.36 -18.26 15.11
CA LEU A 443 4.81 -18.48 15.31
C LEU A 443 5.35 -19.65 14.48
N LEU A 444 4.54 -20.27 13.60
CA LEU A 444 5.02 -21.30 12.70
C LEU A 444 6.07 -20.76 11.73
N THR A 445 7.23 -21.42 11.67
CA THR A 445 8.30 -21.13 10.72
C THR A 445 7.86 -21.43 9.28
N PRO A 446 8.50 -20.82 8.26
CA PRO A 446 8.26 -21.14 6.86
C PRO A 446 8.40 -22.64 6.51
N ILE A 447 9.25 -23.38 7.24
CA ILE A 447 9.41 -24.84 7.06
C ILE A 447 8.16 -25.58 7.59
N GLN A 448 7.66 -25.22 8.77
CA GLN A 448 6.43 -25.80 9.32
C GLN A 448 5.22 -25.46 8.45
N VAL A 449 5.07 -24.21 7.99
CA VAL A 449 4.00 -23.80 7.07
C VAL A 449 4.05 -24.59 5.76
N LYS A 450 5.23 -24.73 5.14
CA LYS A 450 5.41 -25.57 3.94
C LYS A 450 5.05 -27.04 4.20
N LYS A 451 5.48 -27.62 5.33
CA LYS A 451 5.16 -29.01 5.70
C LYS A 451 3.65 -29.22 5.91
N THR A 452 2.97 -28.26 6.53
CA THR A 452 1.52 -28.28 6.75
C THR A 452 0.75 -28.15 5.43
N LEU A 453 1.17 -27.24 4.53
CA LEU A 453 0.58 -27.14 3.18
C LEU A 453 0.83 -28.39 2.34
N ALA A 454 2.03 -29.01 2.41
CA ALA A 454 2.33 -30.25 1.71
C ALA A 454 1.49 -31.44 2.22
N LYS A 455 1.29 -31.55 3.54
CA LYS A 455 0.38 -32.55 4.13
C LYS A 455 -1.07 -32.35 3.65
N ALA A 456 -1.54 -31.11 3.61
CA ALA A 456 -2.87 -30.80 3.08
C ALA A 456 -2.97 -31.13 1.58
N ALA A 457 -1.95 -30.81 0.78
CA ALA A 457 -1.93 -31.13 -0.65
C ALA A 457 -2.01 -32.65 -0.92
N ALA A 458 -1.35 -33.47 -0.10
CA ALA A 458 -1.47 -34.93 -0.16
C ALA A 458 -2.91 -35.41 0.15
N VAL A 459 -3.59 -34.80 1.13
CA VAL A 459 -5.00 -35.11 1.45
C VAL A 459 -5.96 -34.66 0.34
N HIS A 460 -5.76 -33.45 -0.22
CA HIS A 460 -6.53 -32.95 -1.37
C HIS A 460 -6.37 -33.89 -2.58
N SER A 461 -5.14 -34.32 -2.87
CA SER A 461 -4.84 -35.26 -3.95
C SER A 461 -5.50 -36.63 -3.74
N ALA A 462 -5.35 -37.23 -2.55
CA ALA A 462 -5.93 -38.53 -2.23
C ALA A 462 -7.46 -38.55 -2.32
N LEU A 463 -8.13 -37.47 -1.88
CA LEU A 463 -9.58 -37.34 -1.98
C LEU A 463 -10.04 -37.12 -3.44
N ALA A 464 -9.27 -36.38 -4.25
CA ALA A 464 -9.54 -36.24 -5.68
C ALA A 464 -9.39 -37.58 -6.41
N SER A 465 -8.32 -38.34 -6.13
CA SER A 465 -8.15 -39.69 -6.68
C SER A 465 -9.26 -40.66 -6.27
N ALA A 466 -9.71 -40.62 -5.01
CA ALA A 466 -10.80 -41.46 -4.53
C ALA A 466 -12.14 -41.12 -5.22
N ALA A 467 -12.42 -39.84 -5.46
CA ALA A 467 -13.62 -39.38 -6.18
C ALA A 467 -13.58 -39.69 -7.69
N ALA A 468 -12.40 -39.93 -8.26
CA ALA A 468 -12.20 -40.22 -9.67
C ALA A 468 -12.37 -41.70 -10.07
N VAL A 469 -12.60 -42.62 -9.12
CA VAL A 469 -12.79 -44.06 -9.39
C VAL A 469 -14.25 -44.35 -9.80
N PRO A 470 -14.55 -44.70 -11.07
CA PRO A 470 -15.90 -45.06 -11.48
C PRO A 470 -16.17 -46.52 -11.11
N GLY A 471 -17.05 -46.75 -10.13
CA GLY A 471 -17.48 -48.11 -9.77
C GLY A 471 -17.97 -48.30 -8.33
N ALA A 472 -17.57 -47.43 -7.40
CA ALA A 472 -18.00 -47.47 -5.99
C ALA A 472 -19.44 -46.91 -5.78
N GLY A 473 -20.40 -47.41 -6.55
CA GLY A 473 -21.82 -47.12 -6.35
C GLY A 473 -22.29 -47.66 -5.00
N VAL A 474 -22.94 -46.82 -4.19
CA VAL A 474 -23.43 -47.18 -2.86
C VAL A 474 -24.61 -48.15 -2.98
N SER A 475 -24.33 -49.45 -2.95
CA SER A 475 -25.37 -50.48 -3.03
C SER A 475 -26.07 -50.67 -1.68
N ALA A 476 -27.21 -50.00 -1.54
CA ALA A 476 -28.09 -50.10 -0.36
C ALA A 476 -29.40 -50.83 -0.73
N SER A 477 -29.32 -52.11 -1.07
CA SER A 477 -30.49 -53.01 -1.03
C SER A 477 -30.09 -54.49 -0.93
N THR A 478 -30.94 -55.27 -0.26
CA THR A 478 -30.84 -56.73 -0.10
C THR A 478 -31.32 -57.49 -1.34
N ALA A 479 -30.57 -58.49 -1.82
CA ALA A 479 -31.09 -59.79 -2.27
C ALA A 479 -29.97 -60.77 -2.71
N ARG A 480 -30.32 -62.06 -2.81
CA ARG A 480 -29.56 -63.12 -3.51
C ARG A 480 -29.30 -62.69 -4.97
N THR A 481 -28.18 -63.01 -5.61
CA THR A 481 -27.79 -64.39 -6.01
C THR A 481 -26.33 -64.41 -6.50
N LEU A 482 -25.62 -65.53 -6.34
CA LEU A 482 -24.26 -65.75 -6.89
C LEU A 482 -24.31 -66.15 -8.39
N PRO A 483 -23.61 -65.45 -9.30
CA PRO A 483 -23.34 -65.95 -10.64
C PRO A 483 -22.32 -67.10 -10.60
N ALA A 484 -22.70 -68.27 -11.09
CA ALA A 484 -21.86 -69.47 -11.06
C ALA A 484 -20.83 -69.47 -12.22
N HIS A 485 -19.73 -68.73 -12.08
CA HIS A 485 -18.60 -68.81 -13.05
C HIS A 485 -17.22 -68.54 -12.44
N LEU A 486 -16.88 -69.24 -11.34
CA LEU A 486 -15.48 -69.38 -10.88
C LEU A 486 -15.17 -70.73 -10.21
N ALA A 487 -15.92 -71.77 -10.58
CA ALA A 487 -15.69 -73.15 -10.15
C ALA A 487 -14.85 -73.91 -11.18
N ASN A 488 -13.56 -73.58 -11.32
CA ASN A 488 -12.49 -74.46 -11.83
C ASN A 488 -11.11 -73.78 -11.85
N SER A 489 -10.30 -74.03 -10.82
CA SER A 489 -8.82 -73.99 -10.88
C SER A 489 -8.26 -74.66 -9.61
N PRO A 490 -7.56 -75.80 -9.71
CA PRO A 490 -7.19 -76.60 -8.54
C PRO A 490 -5.87 -76.15 -7.90
N ALA A 491 -5.94 -75.33 -6.85
CA ALA A 491 -4.79 -75.04 -5.99
C ALA A 491 -5.20 -74.91 -4.51
N LEU A 492 -4.48 -75.65 -3.65
CA LEU A 492 -4.27 -75.35 -2.22
C LEU A 492 -5.50 -75.23 -1.29
N ARG A 493 -6.13 -76.37 -1.04
CA ARG A 493 -6.38 -76.82 0.35
C ARG A 493 -5.20 -77.72 0.78
N PRO A 494 -4.98 -78.02 2.09
CA PRO A 494 -5.75 -77.60 3.27
C PRO A 494 -4.90 -76.93 4.38
N HIS A 495 -5.58 -76.21 5.28
CA HIS A 495 -5.35 -76.34 6.73
C HIS A 495 -6.64 -75.93 7.44
N LEU A 496 -7.39 -76.89 7.98
CA LEU A 496 -8.65 -76.63 8.68
C LEU A 496 -8.84 -77.61 9.85
N GLN A 497 -8.49 -77.11 11.03
CA GLN A 497 -8.69 -77.69 12.36
C GLN A 497 -8.90 -76.47 13.31
N LYS A 498 -9.80 -76.49 14.31
CA LYS A 498 -10.78 -77.48 14.75
C LYS A 498 -11.85 -76.77 15.62
N ALA A 499 -13.05 -77.34 15.72
CA ALA A 499 -14.07 -77.16 16.77
C ALA A 499 -14.51 -75.74 17.23
N ALA A 500 -15.81 -75.47 17.13
CA ALA A 500 -16.60 -74.77 18.17
C ALA A 500 -18.12 -74.99 17.99
N THR A 501 -18.67 -75.92 18.77
CA THR A 501 -20.02 -75.88 19.36
C THR A 501 -19.82 -75.66 20.88
N PRO A 502 -20.84 -75.37 21.72
CA PRO A 502 -22.30 -75.33 21.52
C PRO A 502 -22.82 -73.86 21.50
N ASP A 503 -23.97 -73.39 22.02
CA ASP A 503 -25.07 -73.87 22.90
C ASP A 503 -26.40 -73.14 22.53
N PRO A 504 -27.57 -73.31 23.21
CA PRO A 504 -28.87 -73.18 22.55
C PRO A 504 -29.68 -71.93 22.95
N LYS A 505 -30.81 -71.76 22.24
CA LYS A 505 -31.80 -70.69 22.43
C LYS A 505 -33.02 -71.22 23.20
N PRO A 506 -33.53 -70.52 24.23
CA PRO A 506 -34.76 -70.94 24.91
C PRO A 506 -36.02 -70.61 24.08
N ALA A 507 -37.05 -71.42 24.22
CA ALA A 507 -38.45 -71.04 23.99
C ALA A 507 -38.93 -70.18 25.19
N ASP A 508 -40.11 -69.57 25.28
CA ASP A 508 -41.42 -69.74 24.64
C ASP A 508 -42.22 -68.42 24.95
N PRO A 509 -43.58 -68.27 24.92
CA PRO A 509 -44.65 -69.20 24.52
C PRO A 509 -45.72 -68.66 23.55
N LYS A 510 -46.54 -69.61 23.06
CA LYS A 510 -47.83 -69.48 22.34
C LYS A 510 -47.79 -69.17 20.84
#